data_AF-A0A8S3XI44-F1
#
_entry.id   AF-A0A8S3XI44-F1
#
_cell.length_a   1.000
_cell.length_b   1.000
_cell.length_c   1.000
_cell.angle_alpha   90.00
_cell.angle_beta   90.00
_cell.angle_gamma   90.00
#
_symmetry.space_group_name_H-M   'P 1'
#
loop_
_entity.id
_entity.type
_entity.pdbx_description
1 polymer ?
#
loop_
_entity_poly.entity_id
_entity_poly.type
_entity_poly.pdbx_seq_one_letter_code
_entity_poly.pdbx_strand_id
1 'polypeptide(L)'
;MIEQPANCRIVDSKDDGTVAQELELEHMRSTLEEAIVETRSAPLENRPRLPRIALSKRNRAIVRALNPMLVTYLEASRDLCETDSVLFGATLAVCRIIGAKVSSAERATGHSIAIPAWRRRIEQRIAKARALIGTLICFRSGNNRPRIVRTVRMASAGTNVSLSQPDITQKLTERKDDLKQRIAAWGKRFRRYTERSTRFNQNRLFQSDQKSLFASLERLIVSETGPAPNQADTVAFWRGLWSEPVNHSEGPWTEVVASQCAGITPMDPVIITPDDVAEAVRRAPNWKSPELYGLHHYWLKGFMVCHSVLARQFQEALNQKSLPSLFTTGITHLVPKVQAQSFVTRHLKEKADKASTTFSLVMYQFP
;
A
#
# COMPACT_ATOMS: atom_id res chain seq x y z
N MET A 1 -75.98 -13.08 -23.58
CA MET A 1 -75.78 -11.64 -23.83
C MET A 1 -75.00 -11.07 -22.65
N ILE A 2 -73.72 -10.81 -22.90
CA ILE A 2 -72.81 -9.84 -22.25
C ILE A 2 -72.91 -9.70 -20.71
N GLU A 3 -72.11 -10.49 -20.00
CA GLU A 3 -71.56 -10.08 -18.70
C GLU A 3 -70.29 -9.23 -18.93
N GLN A 4 -70.16 -8.15 -18.17
CA GLN A 4 -69.05 -7.19 -18.23
C GLN A 4 -67.75 -7.79 -17.66
N PRO A 5 -66.56 -7.51 -18.22
CA PRO A 5 -65.30 -7.88 -17.58
C PRO A 5 -64.87 -6.84 -16.54
N ALA A 6 -64.40 -7.36 -15.41
CA ALA A 6 -63.80 -6.62 -14.31
C ALA A 6 -62.51 -5.89 -14.75
N ASN A 7 -62.43 -4.64 -14.32
CA ASN A 7 -61.31 -3.74 -14.54
C ASN A 7 -60.16 -4.10 -13.58
N CYS A 8 -59.17 -4.87 -14.06
CA CYS A 8 -57.92 -5.11 -13.36
C CYS A 8 -56.92 -4.00 -13.74
N ARG A 9 -56.83 -2.97 -12.90
CA ARG A 9 -55.78 -1.94 -12.99
C ARG A 9 -54.43 -2.60 -12.71
N ILE A 10 -53.61 -2.70 -13.74
CA ILE A 10 -52.17 -2.93 -13.62
C ILE A 10 -51.59 -1.68 -12.95
N VAL A 11 -51.11 -1.83 -11.71
CA VAL A 11 -50.30 -0.80 -11.03
C VAL A 11 -48.86 -1.00 -11.45
N ASP A 12 -48.27 0.07 -11.98
CA ASP A 12 -46.95 0.15 -12.58
C ASP A 12 -45.81 -0.30 -11.66
N SER A 13 -44.96 -1.21 -12.16
CA SER A 13 -43.75 -1.72 -11.52
C SER A 13 -42.52 -0.81 -11.74
N LYS A 14 -42.68 0.51 -11.59
CA LYS A 14 -41.62 1.50 -11.84
C LYS A 14 -40.93 2.03 -10.58
N ASP A 15 -41.42 1.70 -9.39
CA ASP A 15 -41.06 2.37 -8.13
C ASP A 15 -39.88 1.70 -7.38
N ASP A 16 -39.68 0.39 -7.54
CA ASP A 16 -38.64 -0.36 -6.80
C ASP A 16 -37.20 0.05 -7.15
N GLY A 17 -36.96 0.55 -8.35
CA GLY A 17 -35.63 0.97 -8.81
C GLY A 17 -35.15 2.31 -8.26
N THR A 18 -36.09 3.22 -7.95
CA THR A 18 -35.80 4.57 -7.45
C THR A 18 -35.51 4.53 -5.95
N VAL A 19 -36.33 3.80 -5.19
CA VAL A 19 -36.19 3.64 -3.74
C VAL A 19 -34.86 2.97 -3.38
N ALA A 20 -34.41 1.98 -4.16
CA ALA A 20 -33.11 1.34 -3.94
C ALA A 20 -31.92 2.29 -4.19
N GLN A 21 -32.02 3.19 -5.17
CA GLN A 21 -30.99 4.19 -5.46
C GLN A 21 -30.93 5.29 -4.40
N GLU A 22 -32.08 5.72 -3.89
CA GLU A 22 -32.17 6.70 -2.80
C GLU A 22 -31.59 6.13 -1.51
N LEU A 23 -31.90 4.88 -1.17
CA LEU A 23 -31.34 4.20 0.00
C LEU A 23 -29.81 4.05 -0.10
N GLU A 24 -29.28 3.73 -1.28
CA GLU A 24 -27.83 3.69 -1.52
C GLU A 24 -27.19 5.09 -1.36
N LEU A 25 -27.86 6.15 -1.82
CA LEU A 25 -27.39 7.53 -1.71
C LEU A 25 -27.36 8.01 -0.25
N GLU A 26 -28.41 7.70 0.51
CA GLU A 26 -28.48 7.99 1.95
C GLU A 26 -27.42 7.23 2.74
N HIS A 27 -27.21 5.94 2.44
CA HIS A 27 -26.15 5.16 3.07
C HIS A 27 -24.76 5.76 2.79
N MET A 28 -24.51 6.22 1.56
CA MET A 28 -23.27 6.92 1.20
C MET A 28 -23.11 8.23 1.97
N ARG A 29 -24.20 9.00 2.15
CA ARG A 29 -24.19 10.25 2.92
C ARG A 29 -23.91 10.01 4.41
N SER A 30 -24.61 9.07 5.05
CA SER A 30 -24.39 8.72 6.46
C SER A 30 -22.95 8.29 6.71
N THR A 31 -22.41 7.43 5.83
CA THR A 31 -21.03 6.96 5.93
C THR A 31 -20.02 8.09 5.77
N LEU A 32 -20.32 9.07 4.91
CA LEU A 32 -19.51 10.27 4.72
C LEU A 32 -19.49 11.15 5.97
N GLU A 33 -20.66 11.43 6.54
CA GLU A 33 -20.82 12.24 7.75
C GLU A 33 -20.06 11.64 8.93
N GLU A 34 -20.26 10.35 9.19
CA GLU A 34 -19.56 9.62 10.24
C GLU A 34 -18.03 9.72 10.07
N ALA A 35 -17.52 9.51 8.85
CA ALA A 35 -16.09 9.54 8.57
C ALA A 35 -15.48 10.95 8.71
N ILE A 36 -16.22 12.01 8.34
CA ILE A 36 -15.76 13.40 8.51
C ILE A 36 -15.71 13.76 10.00
N VAL A 37 -16.74 13.40 10.77
CA VAL A 37 -16.79 13.66 12.22
C VAL A 37 -15.65 12.93 12.95
N GLU A 38 -15.40 11.67 12.61
CA GLU A 38 -14.28 10.90 13.15
C GLU A 38 -12.92 11.54 12.79
N THR A 39 -12.76 12.03 11.57
CA THR A 39 -11.50 12.62 11.13
C THR A 39 -11.23 13.98 11.77
N ARG A 40 -12.28 14.79 12.00
CA ARG A 40 -12.18 16.08 12.70
C ARG A 40 -11.87 15.93 14.18
N SER A 41 -12.38 14.89 14.81
CA SER A 41 -12.16 14.63 16.23
C SER A 41 -10.83 13.93 16.53
N ALA A 42 -10.25 13.24 15.54
CA ALA A 42 -8.99 12.53 15.70
C ALA A 42 -7.77 13.45 15.46
N PRO A 43 -6.75 13.43 16.34
CA PRO A 43 -5.49 14.11 16.08
C PRO A 43 -4.79 13.47 14.87
N LEU A 44 -4.04 14.30 14.14
CA LEU A 44 -3.44 13.94 12.85
C LEU A 44 -2.58 12.66 12.91
N GLU A 45 -1.91 12.41 14.03
CA GLU A 45 -1.02 11.26 14.26
C GLU A 45 -1.76 9.93 14.38
N ASN A 46 -3.03 9.98 14.77
CA ASN A 46 -3.87 8.79 14.98
C ASN A 46 -4.69 8.44 13.73
N ARG A 47 -4.54 9.18 12.64
CA ARG A 47 -5.27 8.90 11.40
C ARG A 47 -4.86 7.55 10.81
N PRO A 48 -5.83 6.73 10.39
CA PRO A 48 -5.52 5.41 9.84
C PRO A 48 -4.83 5.52 8.48
N ARG A 49 -4.07 4.50 8.08
CA ARG A 49 -3.45 4.49 6.75
C ARG A 49 -4.48 4.12 5.68
N LEU A 50 -4.67 5.02 4.72
CA LEU A 50 -5.55 4.81 3.59
C LEU A 50 -4.96 3.79 2.60
N PRO A 51 -5.70 2.73 2.22
CA PRO A 51 -5.22 1.74 1.27
C PRO A 51 -5.25 2.28 -0.17
N ARG A 52 -4.36 1.75 -1.00
CA ARG A 52 -4.40 1.96 -2.45
C ARG A 52 -5.60 1.22 -3.05
N ILE A 53 -6.55 1.97 -3.61
CA ILE A 53 -7.73 1.39 -4.26
C ILE A 53 -7.49 1.10 -5.75
N ALA A 54 -8.18 0.09 -6.28
CA ALA A 54 -8.14 -0.22 -7.72
C ALA A 54 -8.89 0.83 -8.54
N LEU A 55 -8.39 1.14 -9.75
CA LEU A 55 -8.98 2.11 -10.69
C LEU A 55 -10.18 1.52 -11.47
N SER A 56 -11.10 0.84 -10.78
CA SER A 56 -12.26 0.20 -11.40
C SER A 56 -13.32 1.23 -11.82
N LYS A 57 -14.21 0.87 -12.76
CA LYS A 57 -15.37 1.72 -13.13
C LYS A 57 -16.29 1.94 -11.92
N ARG A 58 -16.54 0.89 -11.12
CA ARG A 58 -17.32 0.94 -9.88
C ARG A 58 -16.76 1.94 -8.87
N ASN A 59 -15.47 1.86 -8.56
CA ASN A 59 -14.84 2.74 -7.58
C ASN A 59 -14.89 4.21 -8.02
N ARG A 60 -14.71 4.47 -9.32
CA ARG A 60 -14.86 5.82 -9.88
C ARG A 60 -16.30 6.33 -9.81
N ALA A 61 -17.30 5.47 -9.97
CA ALA A 61 -18.70 5.86 -9.82
C ALA A 61 -19.01 6.30 -8.38
N ILE A 62 -18.52 5.56 -7.38
CA ILE A 62 -18.68 5.92 -5.96
C ILE A 62 -18.03 7.28 -5.66
N VAL A 63 -16.79 7.51 -6.12
CA VAL A 63 -16.12 8.81 -5.93
C VAL A 63 -16.91 9.95 -6.58
N ARG A 64 -17.45 9.75 -7.78
CA ARG A 64 -18.28 10.75 -8.46
C ARG A 64 -19.60 11.02 -7.75
N ALA A 65 -20.23 10.00 -7.17
CA ALA A 65 -21.47 10.14 -6.42
C ALA A 65 -21.27 10.94 -5.12
N LEU A 66 -20.14 10.76 -4.44
CA LEU A 66 -19.80 11.50 -3.23
C LEU A 66 -19.31 12.93 -3.50
N ASN A 67 -18.67 13.18 -4.65
CA ASN A 67 -18.12 14.49 -5.01
C ASN A 67 -19.10 15.69 -4.81
N PRO A 68 -20.36 15.66 -5.30
CA PRO A 68 -21.29 16.76 -5.06
C PRO A 68 -21.70 16.91 -3.58
N MET A 69 -21.66 15.83 -2.79
CA MET A 69 -22.00 15.88 -1.35
C MET A 69 -20.94 16.62 -0.54
N LEU A 70 -19.70 16.71 -1.04
CA LEU A 70 -18.61 17.40 -0.35
C LEU A 70 -18.73 18.92 -0.39
N VAL A 71 -19.52 19.48 -1.30
CA VAL A 71 -19.64 20.94 -1.50
C VAL A 71 -20.00 21.64 -0.18
N THR A 72 -21.02 21.14 0.53
CA THR A 72 -21.49 21.72 1.79
C THR A 72 -20.40 21.74 2.88
N TYR A 73 -19.63 20.66 3.00
CA TYR A 73 -18.57 20.56 4.01
C TYR A 73 -17.33 21.38 3.64
N LEU A 74 -17.02 21.49 2.34
CA LEU A 74 -15.87 22.24 1.84
C LEU A 74 -16.11 23.75 1.86
N GLU A 75 -17.32 24.21 1.55
CA GLU A 75 -17.69 25.63 1.66
C GLU A 75 -17.69 26.09 3.12
N ALA A 76 -18.06 25.21 4.06
CA ALA A 76 -17.97 25.47 5.50
C ALA A 76 -16.52 25.44 6.04
N SER A 77 -15.54 25.00 5.23
CA SER A 77 -14.15 24.90 5.63
C SER A 77 -13.48 26.27 5.70
N ARG A 78 -12.89 26.57 6.86
CA ARG A 78 -12.26 27.87 7.13
C ARG A 78 -10.81 27.90 6.66
N ASP A 79 -10.04 26.86 6.96
CA ASP A 79 -8.61 26.79 6.71
C ASP A 79 -8.21 25.52 5.93
N LEU A 80 -6.95 25.47 5.53
CA LEU A 80 -6.41 24.32 4.79
C LEU A 80 -6.41 23.03 5.62
N CYS A 81 -6.34 23.13 6.96
CA CYS A 81 -6.34 21.97 7.87
C CYS A 81 -7.71 21.30 7.96
N GLU A 82 -8.78 22.09 8.07
CA GLU A 82 -10.16 21.61 8.01
C GLU A 82 -10.47 21.01 6.64
N THR A 83 -10.00 21.65 5.56
CA THR A 83 -10.18 21.13 4.19
C THR A 83 -9.49 19.77 4.03
N ASP A 84 -8.25 19.62 4.51
CA ASP A 84 -7.56 18.33 4.51
C ASP A 84 -8.32 17.28 5.32
N SER A 85 -8.84 17.66 6.49
CA SER A 85 -9.63 16.76 7.36
C SER A 85 -10.92 16.28 6.69
N VAL A 86 -11.64 17.18 6.01
CA VAL A 86 -12.84 16.84 5.23
C VAL A 86 -12.49 15.90 4.07
N LEU A 87 -11.43 16.22 3.31
CA LEU A 87 -10.97 15.39 2.20
C LEU A 87 -10.54 14.01 2.66
N PHE A 88 -9.80 13.93 3.77
CA PHE A 88 -9.40 12.67 4.37
C PHE A 88 -10.62 11.86 4.82
N GLY A 89 -11.58 12.47 5.52
CA GLY A 89 -12.85 11.82 5.90
C GLY A 89 -13.61 11.28 4.68
N ALA A 90 -13.67 12.06 3.60
CA ALA A 90 -14.27 11.61 2.33
C ALA A 90 -13.57 10.39 1.73
N THR A 91 -12.23 10.36 1.74
CA THR A 91 -11.49 9.19 1.28
C THR A 91 -11.70 7.96 2.16
N LEU A 92 -11.83 8.16 3.47
CA LEU A 92 -12.11 7.09 4.43
C LEU A 92 -13.50 6.50 4.19
N ALA A 93 -14.51 7.35 3.96
CA ALA A 93 -15.85 6.93 3.57
C ALA A 93 -15.85 6.10 2.29
N VAL A 94 -15.15 6.56 1.24
CA VAL A 94 -14.98 5.77 0.00
C VAL A 94 -14.36 4.39 0.29
N CYS A 95 -13.33 4.35 1.13
CA CYS A 95 -12.68 3.09 1.50
C CYS A 95 -13.64 2.14 2.24
N ARG A 96 -14.50 2.68 3.12
CA ARG A 96 -15.53 1.92 3.84
C ARG A 96 -16.58 1.34 2.89
N ILE A 97 -17.12 2.16 1.99
CA ILE A 97 -18.14 1.75 0.99
C ILE A 97 -17.58 0.67 0.05
N ILE A 98 -16.31 0.77 -0.34
CA ILE A 98 -15.64 -0.24 -1.18
C ILE A 98 -15.33 -1.53 -0.39
N GLY A 99 -15.33 -1.49 0.94
CA GLY A 99 -14.89 -2.59 1.80
C GLY A 99 -13.37 -2.77 1.81
N ALA A 100 -12.61 -1.70 1.56
CA ALA A 100 -11.16 -1.74 1.60
C ALA A 100 -10.66 -1.82 3.05
N LYS A 101 -9.70 -2.72 3.32
CA LYS A 101 -9.11 -2.85 4.66
C LYS A 101 -8.25 -1.63 4.99
N VAL A 102 -8.76 -0.78 5.87
CA VAL A 102 -8.05 0.35 6.44
C VAL A 102 -7.25 -0.16 7.65
N SER A 103 -5.93 0.00 7.61
CA SER A 103 -5.04 -0.47 8.69
C SER A 103 -4.79 0.65 9.69
N SER A 104 -4.76 0.29 10.99
CA SER A 104 -4.22 1.18 12.03
C SER A 104 -2.75 1.53 11.73
N ALA A 105 -2.33 2.74 12.11
CA ALA A 105 -1.01 3.30 11.88
C ALA A 105 0.15 2.36 12.29
N GLU A 106 -0.08 1.50 13.29
CA GLU A 106 0.95 0.65 13.92
C GLU A 106 1.26 -0.67 13.17
N ARG A 107 0.36 -1.18 12.30
CA ARG A 107 0.46 -2.57 11.78
C ARG A 107 1.24 -2.73 10.47
N ALA A 108 1.96 -1.72 10.00
CA ALA A 108 2.63 -1.77 8.70
C ALA A 108 4.05 -2.35 8.73
N THR A 109 4.37 -3.21 9.70
CA THR A 109 5.66 -3.92 9.74
C THR A 109 5.54 -5.27 9.01
N GLY A 110 6.29 -5.38 7.91
CA GLY A 110 6.50 -6.66 7.23
C GLY A 110 5.58 -6.89 6.03
N HIS A 111 5.99 -6.38 4.88
CA HIS A 111 5.51 -6.98 3.65
C HIS A 111 6.20 -8.32 3.44
N SER A 112 5.46 -9.41 3.60
CA SER A 112 5.93 -10.72 3.17
C SER A 112 6.11 -10.69 1.66
N ILE A 113 7.32 -10.99 1.19
CA ILE A 113 7.60 -11.23 -0.23
C ILE A 113 6.63 -12.32 -0.69
N ALA A 114 5.78 -12.00 -1.67
CA ALA A 114 4.73 -12.90 -2.13
C ALA A 114 5.36 -14.17 -2.74
N ILE A 115 5.34 -15.27 -2.00
CA ILE A 115 5.91 -16.55 -2.43
C ILE A 115 5.09 -17.08 -3.62
N PRO A 116 5.73 -17.33 -4.79
CA PRO A 116 5.03 -17.83 -5.96
C PRO A 116 4.22 -19.10 -5.68
N ALA A 117 3.03 -19.21 -6.28
CA ALA A 117 2.12 -20.33 -6.04
C ALA A 117 2.76 -21.70 -6.38
N TRP A 118 3.63 -21.78 -7.39
CA TRP A 118 4.35 -23.01 -7.72
C TRP A 118 5.30 -23.45 -6.60
N ARG A 119 5.97 -22.49 -5.94
CA ARG A 119 6.94 -22.74 -4.87
C ARG A 119 6.24 -23.34 -3.66
N ARG A 120 5.16 -22.68 -3.21
CA ARG A 120 4.30 -23.18 -2.12
C ARG A 120 3.78 -24.59 -2.40
N ARG A 121 3.31 -24.87 -3.62
CA ARG A 121 2.80 -26.21 -3.98
C ARG A 121 3.87 -27.31 -3.89
N ILE A 122 5.09 -27.04 -4.34
CA ILE A 122 6.18 -28.04 -4.30
C ILE A 122 6.65 -28.26 -2.85
N GLU A 123 6.83 -27.19 -2.08
CA GLU A 123 7.20 -27.26 -0.66
C GLU A 123 6.17 -28.05 0.14
N GLN A 124 4.87 -27.78 -0.06
CA GLN A 124 3.78 -28.53 0.58
C GLN A 124 3.79 -30.02 0.21
N ARG A 125 4.08 -30.38 -1.05
CA ARG A 125 4.20 -31.79 -1.47
C ARG A 125 5.36 -32.50 -0.78
N ILE A 126 6.52 -31.84 -0.71
CA ILE A 126 7.70 -32.36 0.00
C ILE A 126 7.40 -32.53 1.49
N ALA A 127 6.77 -31.54 2.13
CA ALA A 127 6.40 -31.60 3.54
C ALA A 127 5.44 -32.75 3.85
N LYS A 128 4.37 -32.91 3.04
CA LYS A 128 3.41 -34.01 3.17
C LYS A 128 4.08 -35.38 3.02
N ALA A 129 4.99 -35.54 2.06
CA ALA A 129 5.72 -36.80 1.88
C ALA A 129 6.69 -37.09 3.03
N ARG A 130 7.39 -36.08 3.57
CA ARG A 130 8.24 -36.24 4.76
C ARG A 130 7.43 -36.65 5.99
N ALA A 131 6.28 -36.02 6.22
CA ALA A 131 5.38 -36.38 7.31
C ALA A 131 4.87 -37.83 7.19
N LEU A 132 4.53 -38.26 5.97
CA LEU A 132 4.12 -39.64 5.72
C LEU A 132 5.27 -40.64 5.94
N ILE A 133 6.50 -40.32 5.50
CA ILE A 133 7.69 -41.14 5.82
C ILE A 133 7.86 -41.28 7.33
N GLY A 134 7.77 -40.18 8.10
CA GLY A 134 7.83 -40.22 9.56
C GLY A 134 6.76 -41.11 10.17
N THR A 135 5.53 -41.02 9.66
CA THR A 135 4.40 -41.86 10.10
C THR A 135 4.64 -43.34 9.81
N LEU A 136 5.18 -43.68 8.64
CA LEU A 136 5.54 -45.06 8.25
C LEU A 136 6.67 -45.62 9.13
N ILE A 137 7.65 -44.80 9.49
CA ILE A 137 8.72 -45.19 10.42
C ILE A 137 8.14 -45.49 11.81
N CYS A 138 7.30 -44.60 12.36
CA CYS A 138 6.65 -44.82 13.65
C CYS A 138 5.79 -46.10 13.67
N PHE A 139 5.03 -46.34 12.60
CA PHE A 139 4.22 -47.56 12.47
C PHE A 139 5.11 -48.82 12.46
N ARG A 140 6.22 -48.81 11.70
CA ARG A 140 7.19 -49.91 11.67
C ARG A 140 7.87 -50.16 13.02
N SER A 141 8.07 -49.12 13.82
CA SER A 141 8.60 -49.24 15.19
C SER A 141 7.60 -49.81 16.20
N GLY A 142 6.42 -50.28 15.77
CA GLY A 142 5.40 -50.91 16.63
C GLY A 142 4.35 -49.95 17.19
N ASN A 143 4.31 -48.68 16.74
CA ASN A 143 3.34 -47.71 17.22
C ASN A 143 1.98 -47.85 16.50
N ASN A 144 1.06 -48.56 17.12
CA ASN A 144 -0.27 -48.86 16.58
C ASN A 144 -1.37 -47.90 17.04
N ARG A 145 -1.05 -46.65 17.40
CA ARG A 145 -2.08 -45.65 17.73
C ARG A 145 -3.08 -45.48 16.58
N PRO A 146 -4.40 -45.39 16.85
CA PRO A 146 -5.44 -45.36 15.80
C PRO A 146 -5.23 -44.30 14.72
N ARG A 147 -4.70 -43.12 15.10
CA ARG A 147 -4.37 -42.03 14.16
C ARG A 147 -3.29 -42.42 13.14
N ILE A 148 -2.24 -43.13 13.58
CA ILE A 148 -1.14 -43.59 12.73
C ILE A 148 -1.66 -44.67 11.78
N VAL A 149 -2.38 -45.66 12.31
CA VAL A 149 -2.99 -46.75 11.51
C VAL A 149 -3.94 -46.21 10.45
N ARG A 150 -4.80 -45.25 10.80
CA ARG A 150 -5.70 -44.58 9.85
C ARG A 150 -4.94 -43.86 8.74
N THR A 151 -3.87 -43.15 9.09
CA THR A 151 -3.05 -42.41 8.12
C THR A 151 -2.33 -43.36 7.17
N VAL A 152 -1.75 -44.45 7.67
CA VAL A 152 -1.12 -45.49 6.84
C VAL A 152 -2.15 -46.19 5.95
N ARG A 153 -3.34 -46.50 6.47
CA ARG A 153 -4.45 -47.09 5.69
C ARG A 153 -4.90 -46.17 4.55
N MET A 154 -5.10 -44.87 4.81
CA MET A 154 -5.46 -43.91 3.76
C MET A 154 -4.32 -43.71 2.76
N ALA A 155 -3.07 -43.71 3.20
CA ALA A 155 -1.91 -43.59 2.32
C ALA A 155 -1.66 -44.83 1.45
N SER A 156 -2.21 -45.97 1.88
CA SER A 156 -2.20 -47.26 1.18
C SER A 156 -3.50 -47.52 0.41
N ALA A 157 -4.49 -46.62 0.49
CA ALA A 157 -5.73 -46.73 -0.26
C ALA A 157 -5.44 -46.61 -1.77
N GLY A 158 -5.91 -47.59 -2.55
CA GLY A 158 -5.63 -47.67 -3.99
C GLY A 158 -4.30 -48.35 -4.35
N THR A 159 -3.50 -48.76 -3.36
CA THR A 159 -2.42 -49.74 -3.53
C THR A 159 -2.89 -51.08 -2.98
N ASN A 160 -2.58 -52.22 -3.62
CA ASN A 160 -3.00 -53.58 -3.19
C ASN A 160 -2.26 -54.05 -1.91
N VAL A 161 -2.25 -53.22 -0.88
CA VAL A 161 -1.53 -53.42 0.38
C VAL A 161 -2.55 -53.46 1.51
N SER A 162 -2.90 -54.66 1.95
CA SER A 162 -3.68 -54.85 3.17
C SER A 162 -2.76 -54.87 4.38
N LEU A 163 -3.18 -54.20 5.47
CA LEU A 163 -2.42 -54.13 6.72
C LEU A 163 -2.32 -55.49 7.45
N SER A 164 -3.07 -56.49 7.00
CA SER A 164 -3.11 -57.83 7.59
C SER A 164 -2.26 -58.84 6.80
N GLN A 165 -1.60 -58.44 5.71
CA GLN A 165 -0.75 -59.34 4.93
C GLN A 165 0.63 -59.53 5.59
N PRO A 166 1.23 -60.74 5.47
CA PRO A 166 2.55 -61.02 6.03
C PRO A 166 3.65 -60.12 5.43
N ASP A 167 3.51 -59.71 4.15
CA ASP A 167 4.52 -58.94 3.43
C ASP A 167 4.43 -57.41 3.65
N ILE A 168 3.63 -56.97 4.62
CA ILE A 168 3.39 -55.55 4.89
C ILE A 168 4.69 -54.78 5.11
N THR A 169 5.66 -55.35 5.82
CA THR A 169 6.92 -54.69 6.16
C THR A 169 7.75 -54.35 4.91
N GLN A 170 7.74 -55.24 3.91
CA GLN A 170 8.40 -55.03 2.63
C GLN A 170 7.67 -53.95 1.84
N LYS A 171 6.35 -54.06 1.70
CA LYS A 171 5.50 -53.08 0.98
C LYS A 171 5.60 -51.67 1.55
N LEU A 172 5.70 -51.53 2.88
CA LEU A 172 5.91 -50.23 3.54
C LEU A 172 7.33 -49.67 3.26
N THR A 173 8.32 -50.54 3.09
CA THR A 173 9.68 -50.13 2.74
C THR A 173 9.75 -49.62 1.31
N GLU A 174 9.16 -50.35 0.36
CA GLU A 174 9.00 -49.92 -1.04
C GLU A 174 8.29 -48.57 -1.11
N ARG A 175 7.17 -48.43 -0.38
CA ARG A 175 6.42 -47.17 -0.32
C ARG A 175 7.22 -46.00 0.25
N LYS A 176 8.05 -46.24 1.27
CA LYS A 176 8.95 -45.24 1.82
C LYS A 176 9.98 -44.80 0.78
N ASP A 177 10.53 -45.75 0.03
CA ASP A 177 11.55 -45.46 -0.98
C ASP A 177 10.95 -44.75 -2.21
N ASP A 178 9.73 -45.09 -2.63
CA ASP A 178 8.95 -44.31 -3.60
C ASP A 178 8.79 -42.84 -3.16
N LEU A 179 8.43 -42.61 -1.89
CA LEU A 179 8.28 -41.26 -1.35
C LEU A 179 9.61 -40.49 -1.35
N LYS A 180 10.73 -41.16 -1.03
CA LYS A 180 12.08 -40.56 -1.13
C LYS A 180 12.41 -40.20 -2.58
N GLN A 181 12.13 -41.09 -3.54
CA GLN A 181 12.34 -40.81 -4.96
C GLN A 181 11.49 -39.62 -5.44
N ARG A 182 10.22 -39.54 -5.01
CA ARG A 182 9.34 -38.40 -5.32
C ARG A 182 9.84 -37.09 -4.71
N ILE A 183 10.32 -37.12 -3.46
CA ILE A 183 10.95 -35.96 -2.81
C ILE A 183 12.17 -35.51 -3.61
N ALA A 184 13.03 -36.43 -4.04
CA ALA A 184 14.20 -36.12 -4.86
C ALA A 184 13.79 -35.50 -6.21
N ALA A 185 12.78 -36.05 -6.88
CA ALA A 185 12.24 -35.52 -8.13
C ALA A 185 11.64 -34.10 -7.95
N TRP A 186 10.86 -33.88 -6.89
CA TRP A 186 10.33 -32.55 -6.56
C TRP A 186 11.43 -31.56 -6.18
N GLY A 187 12.49 -32.00 -5.48
CA GLY A 187 13.67 -31.18 -5.20
C GLY A 187 14.40 -30.75 -6.48
N LYS A 188 14.60 -31.67 -7.43
CA LYS A 188 15.14 -31.34 -8.76
C LYS A 188 14.25 -30.33 -9.50
N ARG A 189 12.93 -30.52 -9.46
CA ARG A 189 11.96 -29.58 -10.07
C ARG A 189 12.01 -28.20 -9.42
N PHE A 190 12.08 -28.15 -8.09
CA PHE A 190 12.23 -26.92 -7.31
C PHE A 190 13.47 -26.15 -7.75
N ARG A 191 14.64 -26.82 -7.76
CA ARG A 191 15.91 -26.21 -8.18
C ARG A 191 15.81 -25.64 -9.60
N ARG A 192 15.31 -26.43 -10.54
CA ARG A 192 15.13 -26.01 -11.95
C ARG A 192 14.23 -24.78 -12.09
N TYR A 193 13.14 -24.73 -11.34
CA TYR A 193 12.20 -23.59 -11.40
C TYR A 193 12.77 -22.34 -10.75
N THR A 194 13.48 -22.48 -9.63
CA THR A 194 14.22 -21.40 -9.00
C THR A 194 15.27 -20.84 -9.96
N GLU A 195 16.13 -21.69 -10.52
CA GLU A 195 17.13 -21.28 -11.51
C GLU A 195 16.52 -20.60 -12.73
N ARG A 196 15.41 -21.13 -13.27
CA ARG A 196 14.71 -20.50 -14.40
C ARG A 196 14.19 -19.12 -14.04
N SER A 197 13.60 -18.96 -12.86
CA SER A 197 13.08 -17.68 -12.37
C SER A 197 14.22 -16.68 -12.16
N THR A 198 15.33 -17.11 -11.59
CA THR A 198 16.53 -16.29 -11.40
C THR A 198 17.11 -15.86 -12.74
N ARG A 199 17.32 -16.79 -13.67
CA ARG A 199 17.82 -16.50 -15.03
C ARG A 199 16.90 -15.53 -15.79
N PHE A 200 15.59 -15.73 -15.72
CA PHE A 200 14.63 -14.81 -16.33
C PHE A 200 14.78 -13.38 -15.76
N ASN A 201 14.86 -13.25 -14.44
CA ASN A 201 15.04 -11.95 -13.79
C ASN A 201 16.38 -11.30 -14.13
N GLN A 202 17.47 -12.08 -14.15
CA GLN A 202 18.82 -11.62 -14.51
C GLN A 202 18.89 -11.18 -15.98
N ASN A 203 18.30 -11.95 -16.91
CA ASN A 203 18.26 -11.58 -18.32
C ASN A 203 17.42 -10.32 -18.56
N ARG A 204 16.27 -10.21 -17.88
CA ARG A 204 15.44 -8.99 -17.94
C ARG A 204 16.23 -7.78 -17.43
N LEU A 205 16.97 -7.95 -16.34
CA LEU A 205 17.86 -6.93 -15.81
C LEU A 205 18.95 -6.54 -16.79
N PHE A 206 19.61 -7.53 -17.39
CA PHE A 206 20.66 -7.28 -18.36
C PHE A 206 20.15 -6.46 -19.56
N GLN A 207 18.90 -6.67 -19.97
CA GLN A 207 18.30 -5.90 -21.05
C GLN A 207 17.90 -4.48 -20.64
N SER A 208 17.37 -4.29 -19.42
CA SER A 208 16.85 -2.99 -18.98
C SER A 208 17.87 -2.10 -18.27
N ASP A 209 18.77 -2.70 -17.48
CA ASP A 209 19.68 -2.04 -16.53
C ASP A 209 20.89 -2.94 -16.20
N GLN A 210 21.86 -2.96 -17.12
CA GLN A 210 23.08 -3.78 -17.00
C GLN A 210 23.90 -3.42 -15.77
N LYS A 211 24.08 -2.12 -15.50
CA LYS A 211 24.87 -1.62 -14.37
C LYS A 211 24.40 -2.24 -13.08
N SER A 212 23.09 -2.34 -12.90
CA SER A 212 22.59 -2.87 -11.66
C SER A 212 22.57 -4.39 -11.56
N LEU A 213 22.61 -5.13 -12.68
CA LEU A 213 22.92 -6.56 -12.64
C LEU A 213 24.34 -6.78 -12.12
N PHE A 214 25.33 -6.10 -12.70
CA PHE A 214 26.74 -6.23 -12.29
C PHE A 214 26.95 -5.81 -10.84
N ALA A 215 26.39 -4.68 -10.41
CA ALA A 215 26.43 -4.27 -9.01
C ALA A 215 25.78 -5.31 -8.07
N SER A 216 24.71 -6.00 -8.49
CA SER A 216 24.09 -7.07 -7.70
C SER A 216 24.95 -8.32 -7.59
N LEU A 217 25.74 -8.63 -8.62
CA LEU A 217 26.70 -9.74 -8.62
C LEU A 217 27.92 -9.40 -7.76
N GLU A 218 28.42 -8.16 -7.84
CA GLU A 218 29.52 -7.66 -7.02
C GLU A 218 29.16 -7.58 -5.53
N ARG A 219 27.90 -7.22 -5.18
CA ARG A 219 27.46 -7.25 -3.77
C ARG A 219 27.37 -8.62 -3.14
N LEU A 220 27.20 -9.69 -3.91
CA LEU A 220 27.31 -11.04 -3.34
C LEU A 220 28.74 -11.35 -2.88
N ILE A 221 29.72 -10.57 -3.35
CA ILE A 221 31.14 -10.70 -3.04
C ILE A 221 31.52 -9.75 -1.89
N VAL A 222 30.88 -8.58 -1.82
CA VAL A 222 31.09 -7.58 -0.76
C VAL A 222 29.95 -7.62 0.25
N SER A 223 30.09 -8.45 1.29
CA SER A 223 29.27 -8.31 2.51
C SER A 223 29.47 -6.90 3.08
N GLU A 224 28.38 -6.16 3.28
CA GLU A 224 28.42 -4.85 3.94
C GLU A 224 29.03 -5.02 5.35
N THR A 225 30.28 -4.57 5.51
CA THR A 225 31.14 -4.75 6.69
C THR A 225 30.93 -3.66 7.76
N GLY A 226 29.69 -3.18 7.94
CA GLY A 226 29.39 -2.16 8.95
C GLY A 226 28.03 -2.36 9.60
N PRO A 227 27.91 -2.19 10.93
CA PRO A 227 26.61 -2.13 11.58
C PRO A 227 25.82 -0.91 11.05
N ALA A 228 24.51 -1.07 10.88
CA ALA A 228 23.64 0.04 10.52
C ALA A 228 23.75 1.16 11.58
N PRO A 229 23.76 2.45 11.18
CA PRO A 229 23.84 3.55 12.13
C PRO A 229 22.64 3.52 13.08
N ASN A 230 22.90 3.80 14.35
CA ASN A 230 21.88 3.86 15.39
C ASN A 230 20.86 4.95 15.08
N GLN A 231 19.58 4.65 15.32
CA GLN A 231 18.46 5.54 15.08
C GLN A 231 18.59 6.85 15.87
N ALA A 232 18.98 6.78 17.15
CA ALA A 232 19.12 7.96 18.00
C ALA A 232 20.25 8.89 17.53
N ASP A 233 21.41 8.32 17.20
CA ASP A 233 22.58 9.09 16.75
C ASP A 233 22.30 9.79 15.41
N THR A 234 21.55 9.13 14.54
CA THR A 234 21.12 9.70 13.26
C THR A 234 20.20 10.90 13.46
N VAL A 235 19.28 10.84 14.43
CA VAL A 235 18.42 11.99 14.77
C VAL A 235 19.22 13.14 15.32
N ALA A 236 20.09 12.86 16.29
CA ALA A 236 20.89 13.88 16.95
C ALA A 236 21.72 14.64 15.91
N PHE A 237 22.33 13.91 14.97
CA PHE A 237 23.07 14.49 13.85
C PHE A 237 22.22 15.45 13.00
N TRP A 238 21.08 14.98 12.46
CA TRP A 238 20.24 15.81 11.59
C TRP A 238 19.54 16.96 12.31
N ARG A 239 19.16 16.75 13.58
CA ARG A 239 18.57 17.79 14.43
C ARG A 239 19.56 18.92 14.68
N GLY A 240 20.83 18.61 14.97
CA GLY A 240 21.88 19.63 15.15
C GLY A 240 22.11 20.46 13.89
N LEU A 241 21.99 19.87 12.69
CA LEU A 241 22.12 20.62 11.44
C LEU A 241 20.89 21.49 11.10
N TRP A 242 19.67 21.00 11.36
CA TRP A 242 18.45 21.59 10.77
C TRP A 242 17.50 22.23 11.79
N SER A 243 17.56 21.86 13.06
CA SER A 243 16.62 22.36 14.09
C SER A 243 17.21 23.45 14.97
N GLU A 244 18.52 23.68 14.93
CA GLU A 244 19.15 24.78 15.67
C GLU A 244 18.94 26.09 14.88
N PRO A 245 18.19 27.07 15.43
CA PRO A 245 18.00 28.34 14.76
C PRO A 245 19.32 29.10 14.70
N VAL A 246 19.87 29.27 13.51
CA VAL A 246 21.07 30.08 13.28
C VAL A 246 20.61 31.45 12.79
N ASN A 247 20.99 32.50 13.53
CA ASN A 247 20.82 33.87 13.07
C ASN A 247 21.88 34.13 11.98
N HIS A 248 21.44 34.17 10.74
CA HIS A 248 22.30 34.57 9.63
C HIS A 248 22.38 36.10 9.60
N SER A 249 23.59 36.67 9.69
CA SER A 249 23.78 38.08 9.38
C SER A 249 23.80 38.25 7.86
N GLU A 250 22.96 39.15 7.35
CA GLU A 250 23.01 39.62 5.96
C GLU A 250 24.45 40.00 5.61
N GLY A 251 25.03 39.33 4.62
CA GLY A 251 26.39 39.60 4.18
C GLY A 251 26.41 40.73 3.15
N PRO A 252 27.56 41.38 2.89
CA PRO A 252 27.67 42.47 1.91
C PRO A 252 27.21 42.11 0.49
N TRP A 253 27.12 40.81 0.18
CA TRP A 253 26.65 40.31 -1.10
C TRP A 253 25.16 40.55 -1.33
N THR A 254 24.32 40.71 -0.29
CA THR A 254 22.88 40.96 -0.47
C THR A 254 22.64 42.35 -1.05
N GLU A 255 23.44 43.34 -0.67
CA GLU A 255 23.44 44.69 -1.27
C GLU A 255 23.90 44.65 -2.75
N VAL A 256 24.91 43.84 -3.05
CA VAL A 256 25.40 43.64 -4.43
C VAL A 256 24.30 42.99 -5.30
N VAL A 257 23.61 41.97 -4.79
CA VAL A 257 22.49 41.35 -5.51
C VAL A 257 21.31 42.31 -5.63
N ALA A 258 20.97 43.07 -4.58
CA ALA A 258 19.90 44.05 -4.63
C ALA A 258 20.15 45.14 -5.68
N SER A 259 21.38 45.64 -5.78
CA SER A 259 21.76 46.62 -6.81
C SER A 259 21.75 46.04 -8.23
N GLN A 260 22.17 44.78 -8.41
CA GLN A 260 22.06 44.08 -9.70
C GLN A 260 20.60 43.82 -10.10
N CYS A 261 19.71 43.58 -9.12
CA CYS A 261 18.29 43.35 -9.34
C CYS A 261 17.46 44.63 -9.45
N ALA A 262 18.01 45.81 -9.16
CA ALA A 262 17.27 47.08 -9.14
C ALA A 262 16.64 47.46 -10.49
N GLY A 263 17.21 46.98 -11.60
CA GLY A 263 16.66 47.17 -12.95
C GLY A 263 15.68 46.09 -13.41
N ILE A 264 15.44 45.05 -12.60
CA ILE A 264 14.55 43.94 -12.95
C ILE A 264 13.13 44.32 -12.58
N THR A 265 12.21 44.26 -13.56
CA THR A 265 10.79 44.48 -13.31
C THR A 265 10.29 43.45 -12.28
N PRO A 266 9.58 43.90 -11.22
CA PRO A 266 8.98 42.99 -10.25
C PRO A 266 8.06 41.99 -10.94
N MET A 267 8.03 40.75 -10.43
CA MET A 267 7.09 39.76 -10.91
C MET A 267 5.65 40.23 -10.66
N ASP A 268 4.78 40.02 -11.63
CA ASP A 268 3.35 40.30 -11.49
C ASP A 268 2.75 39.55 -10.30
N PRO A 269 1.69 40.10 -9.66
CA PRO A 269 1.05 39.45 -8.53
C PRO A 269 0.54 38.07 -8.94
N VAL A 270 0.98 37.04 -8.21
CA VAL A 270 0.57 35.66 -8.44
C VAL A 270 -0.85 35.48 -7.94
N ILE A 271 -1.76 35.14 -8.86
CA ILE A 271 -3.15 34.80 -8.56
C ILE A 271 -3.31 33.30 -8.81
N ILE A 272 -3.65 32.55 -7.76
CA ILE A 272 -3.93 31.13 -7.85
C ILE A 272 -5.38 30.93 -8.26
N THR A 273 -5.60 30.35 -9.43
CA THR A 273 -6.93 30.02 -9.94
C THR A 273 -7.30 28.55 -9.68
N PRO A 274 -8.60 28.19 -9.72
CA PRO A 274 -9.02 26.80 -9.65
C PRO A 274 -8.42 25.93 -10.76
N ASP A 275 -8.20 26.50 -11.95
CA ASP A 275 -7.59 25.80 -13.09
C ASP A 275 -6.11 25.47 -12.82
N ASP A 276 -5.38 26.34 -12.11
CA ASP A 276 -4.00 26.07 -11.70
C ASP A 276 -3.94 24.87 -10.75
N VAL A 277 -4.86 24.80 -9.79
CA VAL A 277 -4.98 23.66 -8.87
C VAL A 277 -5.33 22.39 -9.64
N ALA A 278 -6.30 22.46 -10.56
CA ALA A 278 -6.71 21.32 -11.38
C ALA A 278 -5.54 20.79 -12.24
N GLU A 279 -4.77 21.68 -12.86
CA GLU A 279 -3.64 21.32 -13.71
C GLU A 279 -2.47 20.74 -12.88
N ALA A 280 -2.17 21.34 -11.73
CA ALA A 280 -1.15 20.84 -10.81
C ALA A 280 -1.49 19.42 -10.32
N VAL A 281 -2.73 19.22 -9.87
CA VAL A 281 -3.24 17.93 -9.42
C VAL A 281 -3.22 16.92 -10.57
N ARG A 282 -3.63 17.31 -11.79
CA ARG A 282 -3.65 16.44 -12.97
C ARG A 282 -2.26 15.87 -13.30
N ARG A 283 -1.21 16.71 -13.24
CA ARG A 283 0.18 16.31 -13.52
C ARG A 283 0.77 15.41 -12.43
N ALA A 284 0.30 15.51 -11.20
CA ALA A 284 0.84 14.73 -10.08
C ALA A 284 0.55 13.21 -10.25
N PRO A 285 1.50 12.29 -9.97
CA PRO A 285 1.23 10.87 -10.04
C PRO A 285 0.29 10.40 -8.92
N ASN A 286 -0.73 9.63 -9.29
CA ASN A 286 -1.85 9.25 -8.42
C ASN A 286 -1.45 8.69 -7.06
N TRP A 287 -0.45 7.81 -7.04
CA TRP A 287 -0.02 7.05 -5.87
C TRP A 287 1.40 7.40 -5.44
N LYS A 288 1.83 8.67 -5.66
CA LYS A 288 3.04 9.17 -5.02
C LYS A 288 2.88 9.02 -3.50
N SER A 289 4.00 8.83 -2.79
CA SER A 289 4.00 8.75 -1.33
C SER A 289 3.18 9.91 -0.79
N PRO A 290 2.13 9.65 -0.01
CA PRO A 290 1.40 10.72 0.63
C PRO A 290 2.34 11.32 1.68
N GLU A 291 2.22 12.62 1.91
CA GLU A 291 2.95 13.31 2.98
C GLU A 291 2.42 12.84 4.35
N LEU A 292 2.90 13.43 5.46
CA LEU A 292 2.71 12.97 6.87
C LEU A 292 1.35 12.31 7.19
N TYR A 293 0.28 12.74 6.53
CA TYR A 293 -1.11 12.49 6.88
C TYR A 293 -1.90 11.65 5.87
N GLY A 294 -1.27 11.07 4.85
CA GLY A 294 -1.84 9.92 4.13
C GLY A 294 -2.77 10.21 2.94
N LEU A 295 -3.06 11.47 2.62
CA LEU A 295 -3.89 11.82 1.44
C LEU A 295 -3.09 11.72 0.14
N HIS A 296 -3.52 10.84 -0.77
CA HIS A 296 -2.89 10.69 -2.09
C HIS A 296 -3.50 11.62 -3.14
N HIS A 297 -2.70 12.06 -4.12
CA HIS A 297 -3.16 12.86 -5.27
C HIS A 297 -4.32 12.22 -6.05
N TYR A 298 -4.42 10.89 -6.03
CA TYR A 298 -5.55 10.16 -6.62
C TYR A 298 -6.90 10.72 -6.15
N TRP A 299 -7.01 11.06 -4.86
CA TRP A 299 -8.24 11.54 -4.27
C TRP A 299 -8.53 13.00 -4.63
N LEU A 300 -7.49 13.84 -4.65
CA LEU A 300 -7.60 15.23 -5.13
C LEU A 300 -8.04 15.30 -6.60
N LYS A 301 -7.64 14.33 -7.43
CA LYS A 301 -8.15 14.18 -8.81
C LYS A 301 -9.60 13.70 -8.87
N GLY A 302 -10.07 13.01 -7.83
CA GLY A 302 -11.43 12.49 -7.77
C GLY A 302 -12.43 13.55 -7.30
N PHE A 303 -12.02 14.34 -6.32
CA PHE A 303 -12.84 15.35 -5.65
C PHE A 303 -12.70 16.72 -6.31
N MET A 304 -13.18 16.86 -7.54
CA MET A 304 -13.03 18.11 -8.31
C MET A 304 -13.63 19.34 -7.62
N VAL A 305 -14.66 19.16 -6.77
CA VAL A 305 -15.30 20.28 -6.06
C VAL A 305 -14.35 20.97 -5.07
N CYS A 306 -13.25 20.33 -4.65
CA CYS A 306 -12.32 20.96 -3.72
C CYS A 306 -11.35 21.93 -4.39
N HIS A 307 -11.23 21.94 -5.72
CA HIS A 307 -10.22 22.75 -6.42
C HIS A 307 -10.46 24.25 -6.24
N SER A 308 -11.72 24.68 -6.25
CA SER A 308 -12.10 26.08 -6.01
C SER A 308 -11.79 26.53 -4.58
N VAL A 309 -12.11 25.70 -3.59
CA VAL A 309 -11.86 25.97 -2.17
C VAL A 309 -10.36 26.00 -1.89
N LEU A 310 -9.60 25.04 -2.43
CA LEU A 310 -8.15 25.01 -2.29
C LEU A 310 -7.48 26.23 -2.93
N ALA A 311 -7.90 26.64 -4.14
CA ALA A 311 -7.36 27.83 -4.78
C ALA A 311 -7.55 29.08 -3.92
N ARG A 312 -8.76 29.28 -3.38
CA ARG A 312 -9.07 30.38 -2.45
C ARG A 312 -8.17 30.34 -1.21
N GLN A 313 -8.10 29.19 -0.54
CA GLN A 313 -7.33 29.05 0.70
C GLN A 313 -5.81 29.17 0.47
N PHE A 314 -5.30 28.71 -0.67
CA PHE A 314 -3.89 28.93 -1.03
C PHE A 314 -3.61 30.42 -1.30
N GLN A 315 -4.53 31.13 -1.97
CA GLN A 315 -4.37 32.58 -2.16
C GLN A 315 -4.41 33.33 -0.82
N GLU A 316 -5.30 32.96 0.10
CA GLU A 316 -5.36 33.52 1.45
C GLU A 316 -4.04 33.29 2.20
N ALA A 317 -3.48 32.07 2.13
CA ALA A 317 -2.20 31.75 2.75
C ALA A 317 -1.03 32.55 2.15
N LEU A 318 -1.01 32.76 0.82
CA LEU A 318 -0.03 33.62 0.15
C LEU A 318 -0.13 35.07 0.63
N ASN A 319 -1.36 35.60 0.73
CA ASN A 319 -1.61 36.98 1.16
C ASN A 319 -1.20 37.19 2.64
N GLN A 320 -1.47 36.20 3.49
CA GLN A 320 -1.11 36.23 4.91
C GLN A 320 0.37 35.90 5.17
N LYS A 321 1.11 35.43 4.15
CA LYS A 321 2.49 34.93 4.26
C LYS A 321 2.65 33.86 5.34
N SER A 322 1.60 33.09 5.59
CA SER A 322 1.55 32.09 6.65
C SER A 322 0.95 30.81 6.12
N LEU A 323 1.62 29.69 6.38
CA LEU A 323 1.18 28.36 5.99
C LEU A 323 0.97 27.50 7.25
N PRO A 324 -0.06 26.64 7.26
CA PRO A 324 -0.26 25.74 8.38
C PRO A 324 0.91 24.79 8.55
N SER A 325 1.16 24.35 9.79
CA SER A 325 2.18 23.35 10.12
C SER A 325 2.05 22.07 9.28
N LEU A 326 0.83 21.73 8.86
CA LEU A 326 0.53 20.63 7.95
C LEU A 326 1.38 20.66 6.66
N PHE A 327 1.63 21.85 6.09
CA PHE A 327 2.35 22.04 4.83
C PHE A 327 3.83 22.37 5.03
N THR A 328 4.24 22.70 6.25
CA THR A 328 5.63 23.07 6.58
C THR A 328 6.36 21.97 7.34
N THR A 329 5.66 20.92 7.77
CA THR A 329 6.25 19.74 8.43
C THR A 329 6.34 18.56 7.46
N GLY A 330 7.49 17.89 7.46
CA GLY A 330 7.78 16.77 6.58
C GLY A 330 8.37 15.57 7.32
N ILE A 331 8.15 14.37 6.78
CA ILE A 331 8.84 13.15 7.22
C ILE A 331 10.07 12.99 6.33
N THR A 332 11.24 13.01 6.96
CA THR A 332 12.48 12.64 6.28
C THR A 332 12.66 11.12 6.35
N HIS A 333 12.59 10.46 5.20
CA HIS A 333 12.98 9.07 5.07
C HIS A 333 14.45 8.99 4.68
N LEU A 334 15.29 8.52 5.60
CA LEU A 334 16.69 8.21 5.29
C LEU A 334 16.73 6.86 4.57
N VAL A 335 16.83 6.94 3.25
CA VAL A 335 17.06 5.77 2.41
C VAL A 335 18.56 5.67 2.20
N PRO A 336 19.24 4.61 2.70
CA PRO A 336 20.65 4.43 2.43
C PRO A 336 20.86 4.47 0.92
N LYS A 337 21.88 5.21 0.49
CA LYS A 337 22.28 5.25 -0.92
C LYS A 337 22.85 3.90 -1.26
N VAL A 338 21.96 2.98 -1.59
CA VAL A 338 22.37 1.68 -2.09
C VAL A 338 23.03 1.96 -3.45
N GLN A 339 24.35 1.80 -3.54
CA GLN A 339 25.10 2.02 -4.78
C GLN A 339 24.55 1.09 -5.87
N ALA A 340 23.54 1.55 -6.62
CA ALA A 340 22.73 0.80 -7.58
C ALA A 340 22.03 -0.45 -7.01
N GLN A 341 20.94 -0.28 -6.26
CA GLN A 341 19.93 -1.35 -6.15
C GLN A 341 19.04 -1.29 -7.39
N SER A 342 19.03 -2.40 -8.11
CA SER A 342 18.45 -2.58 -9.44
C SER A 342 16.98 -2.23 -9.58
N PHE A 343 16.67 -1.69 -10.76
CA PHE A 343 15.32 -1.48 -11.29
C PHE A 343 14.38 -2.71 -11.21
N VAL A 344 14.86 -3.93 -10.87
CA VAL A 344 13.98 -5.10 -10.54
C VAL A 344 12.99 -4.76 -9.45
N THR A 345 13.35 -3.82 -8.59
CA THR A 345 12.55 -3.46 -7.45
C THR A 345 11.53 -2.36 -7.71
N ARG A 346 11.42 -1.71 -8.89
CA ARG A 346 10.34 -0.72 -9.11
C ARG A 346 8.93 -1.33 -9.16
N HIS A 347 8.80 -2.65 -9.33
CA HIS A 347 7.51 -3.36 -9.24
C HIS A 347 7.34 -4.24 -8.00
N LEU A 348 8.39 -4.42 -7.18
CA LEU A 348 8.35 -5.26 -5.98
C LEU A 348 8.83 -4.56 -4.68
N LYS A 349 9.34 -3.34 -4.77
CA LYS A 349 9.81 -2.50 -3.65
C LYS A 349 8.88 -1.34 -3.37
N GLU A 350 7.60 -1.56 -3.62
CA GLU A 350 6.54 -0.98 -2.82
C GLU A 350 6.49 -1.68 -1.43
N LYS A 351 7.34 -2.71 -1.19
CA LYS A 351 7.07 -3.76 -0.19
C LYS A 351 8.30 -4.40 0.51
N ALA A 352 9.49 -3.82 0.58
CA ALA A 352 10.52 -4.41 1.44
C ALA A 352 11.59 -3.42 1.91
N ASP A 353 11.92 -3.55 3.19
CA ASP A 353 13.00 -2.96 3.97
C ASP A 353 12.96 -1.44 4.13
N LYS A 354 12.14 -1.02 5.08
CA LYS A 354 12.33 0.21 5.83
C LYS A 354 12.69 -0.17 7.26
N ALA A 355 13.98 -0.36 7.54
CA ALA A 355 14.53 0.21 8.76
C ALA A 355 14.56 1.74 8.55
N SER A 356 13.38 2.35 8.47
CA SER A 356 13.22 3.78 8.30
C SER A 356 13.11 4.37 9.67
N THR A 357 14.25 4.76 10.20
CA THR A 357 14.37 5.86 11.16
C THR A 357 13.50 7.01 10.63
N THR A 358 12.34 7.20 11.25
CA THR A 358 11.34 8.19 10.88
C THR A 358 11.24 9.16 12.04
N PHE A 359 11.58 10.42 11.82
CA PHE A 359 11.42 11.45 12.83
C PHE A 359 10.80 12.69 12.18
N SER A 360 9.86 13.27 12.89
CA SER A 360 9.22 14.53 12.52
C SER A 360 10.17 15.66 12.91
N LEU A 361 10.56 16.47 11.93
CA LEU A 361 11.31 17.69 12.17
C LEU A 361 10.32 18.85 12.01
N VAL A 362 10.13 19.63 13.08
CA VAL A 362 9.35 20.87 13.04
C VAL A 362 10.31 21.96 12.60
N MET A 363 10.19 22.39 11.34
CA MET A 363 10.92 23.56 10.85
C MET A 363 10.19 24.80 11.37
N TYR A 364 10.81 25.55 12.27
CA TYR A 364 10.30 26.86 12.66
C TYR A 364 10.44 27.83 11.48
N GLN A 365 9.40 28.62 11.24
CA GLN A 365 9.37 29.69 10.25
C GLN A 365 10.52 30.67 10.50
N PHE A 366 11.29 30.98 9.45
CA PHE A 366 12.11 32.18 9.43
C PHE A 366 11.19 33.42 9.40
N PRO A 367 11.53 34.49 10.13
CA PRO A 367 10.72 35.71 10.23
C PRO A 367 10.60 36.48 8.91
#